data_AF-A0A536S711-F1
#
_entry.id   AF-A0A536S711-F1
#
_cell.length_a   1.000
_cell.length_b   1.000
_cell.length_c   1.000
_cell.angle_alpha   90.00
_cell.angle_beta   90.00
_cell.angle_gamma   90.00
#
_symmetry.space_group_name_H-M   'P 1'
#
loop_
_entity.id
_entity.type
_entity.pdbx_description
1 polymer ?
#
loop_
_entity_poly.entity_id
_entity_poly.type
_entity_poly.pdbx_seq_one_letter_code
_entity_poly.pdbx_strand_id
1 'polypeptide(L)' 'NVWAMMEHLTKGGESKIVERCTYPLTGIGVVKRIYTDLAVIDVTPRGLVTSRSVAGLSFDELQRLSGVPLLPSGARAAA' A
#
# COMPACT_ATOMS: atom_id res chain seq x y z
N ASN A 1 3.89 16.42 1.70
CA ASN A 1 2.69 15.85 2.35
C ASN A 1 1.72 15.45 1.23
N VAL A 2 1.88 14.25 0.66
CA VAL A 2 1.10 13.81 -0.52
C VAL A 2 0.53 12.42 -0.24
N TRP A 3 -0.76 12.25 -0.53
CA TRP A 3 -1.50 11.00 -0.31
C TRP A 3 -2.15 10.55 -1.61
N ALA A 4 -2.19 9.24 -1.81
CA ALA A 4 -2.91 8.63 -2.94
C ALA A 4 -4.11 7.86 -2.41
N MET A 5 -5.24 7.97 -3.09
CA MET A 5 -6.44 7.16 -2.87
C MET A 5 -6.77 6.42 -4.15
N MET A 6 -6.91 5.11 -4.07
CA MET A 6 -7.11 4.23 -5.23
C MET A 6 -7.59 2.86 -4.78
N GLU A 7 -8.21 2.09 -5.66
CA GLU A 7 -8.39 0.64 -5.38
C GLU A 7 -7.03 -0.06 -5.36
N HIS A 8 -6.90 -1.11 -4.56
CA HIS A 8 -5.67 -1.90 -4.41
C HIS A 8 -5.35 -2.65 -5.70
N LEU A 9 -6.38 -3.15 -6.37
CA LEU A 9 -6.30 -3.96 -7.57
C LEU A 9 -6.82 -3.21 -8.81
N THR A 10 -6.39 -3.65 -9.99
CA THR A 10 -7.03 -3.34 -11.26
C THR A 10 -8.37 -4.07 -11.36
N LYS A 11 -9.14 -3.75 -12.42
CA LYS A 11 -10.33 -4.53 -12.77
C LYS A 11 -10.02 -6.00 -13.11
N GLY A 12 -8.77 -6.30 -13.51
CA GLY A 12 -8.28 -7.66 -13.78
C GLY A 12 -7.80 -8.41 -12.53
N GLY A 13 -7.78 -7.75 -11.37
CA GLY A 13 -7.31 -8.34 -10.12
C GLY A 13 -5.79 -8.24 -9.91
N GLU A 14 -5.06 -7.52 -10.77
CA GLU A 14 -3.62 -7.31 -10.57
C GLU A 14 -3.36 -6.18 -9.58
N SER A 15 -2.31 -6.30 -8.76
CA SER A 15 -1.91 -5.23 -7.83
C SER A 15 -1.53 -3.96 -8.58
N LYS A 16 -2.08 -2.82 -8.16
CA LYS A 16 -1.64 -1.50 -8.64
C LYS A 16 -0.41 -0.98 -7.89
N ILE A 17 -0.08 -1.57 -6.73
CA ILE A 17 1.14 -1.27 -5.99
C ILE A 17 2.24 -2.21 -6.52
N VAL A 18 3.24 -1.64 -7.18
CA VAL A 18 4.27 -2.37 -7.93
C VAL A 18 5.67 -1.83 -7.61
N GLU A 19 6.69 -2.63 -7.85
CA GLU A 19 8.09 -2.26 -7.61
C GLU A 19 8.54 -1.11 -8.53
N ARG A 20 8.07 -1.12 -9.78
CA ARG A 20 8.36 -0.10 -10.79
C ARG A 20 7.10 0.26 -11.56
N CYS A 21 6.76 1.55 -11.56
CA CYS A 21 5.69 2.07 -12.40
C CYS A 21 6.04 1.92 -13.88
N THR A 22 5.08 1.46 -14.67
CA THR A 22 5.18 1.32 -16.14
C THR A 22 4.64 2.55 -16.87
N TYR A 23 3.69 3.26 -16.26
CA TYR A 23 3.15 4.52 -16.76
C TYR A 23 4.08 5.69 -16.40
N PRO A 24 4.04 6.80 -17.16
CA PRO A 24 4.79 8.01 -16.84
C PRO A 24 4.54 8.48 -15.40
N LEU A 25 5.63 8.81 -14.69
CA LEU A 25 5.56 9.25 -13.29
C LEU A 25 5.04 10.70 -13.21
N THR A 26 4.00 10.92 -12.41
CA THR A 26 3.52 12.27 -12.06
C THR A 26 4.44 12.96 -11.04
N GLY A 27 5.15 12.20 -10.22
CA GLY A 27 6.10 12.71 -9.24
C GLY A 27 6.90 11.58 -8.58
N ILE A 28 8.18 11.83 -8.28
CA ILE A 28 9.11 10.82 -7.74
C ILE A 28 9.21 10.98 -6.22
N GLY A 29 8.97 9.90 -5.47
CA GLY A 29 9.18 9.87 -4.01
C GLY A 29 8.29 10.81 -3.19
N VAL A 30 7.25 11.37 -3.80
CA VAL A 30 6.38 12.38 -3.16
C VAL A 30 5.32 11.77 -2.26
N VAL A 31 4.80 10.58 -2.62
CA VAL A 31 3.72 9.89 -1.90
C VAL A 31 4.23 9.42 -0.54
N LYS A 32 3.50 9.78 0.52
CA LYS A 32 3.81 9.40 1.91
C LYS A 32 2.87 8.32 2.45
N ARG A 33 1.65 8.23 1.95
CA ARG A 33 0.71 7.17 2.32
C ARG A 33 -0.30 6.92 1.20
N ILE A 34 -0.68 5.65 1.08
CA ILE A 34 -1.61 5.11 0.09
C ILE A 34 -2.81 4.58 0.85
N TYR A 35 -4.00 5.03 0.47
CA TYR A 35 -5.26 4.53 0.97
C TYR A 35 -5.90 3.69 -0.11
N THR A 36 -6.17 2.43 0.21
CA THR A 36 -6.91 1.51 -0.65
C THR A 36 -8.21 1.06 0.00
N ASP A 37 -9.03 0.39 -0.79
CA ASP A 37 -10.20 -0.34 -0.34
C ASP A 37 -9.84 -1.51 0.60
N LEU A 38 -8.58 -1.97 0.60
CA LEU A 38 -8.12 -3.09 1.43
C LEU A 38 -7.26 -2.66 2.62
N ALA A 39 -6.45 -1.61 2.48
CA ALA A 39 -5.47 -1.24 3.49
C ALA A 39 -5.02 0.23 3.43
N VAL A 40 -4.48 0.69 4.55
CA VAL A 40 -3.71 1.93 4.66
C VAL A 40 -2.24 1.57 4.72
N ILE A 41 -1.47 2.07 3.76
CA ILE A 41 -0.06 1.74 3.58
C ILE A 41 0.79 3.01 3.68
N ASP A 42 1.74 3.01 4.60
CA ASP A 42 2.72 4.08 4.79
C ASP A 42 3.97 3.84 3.94
N VAL A 43 4.41 4.88 3.23
CA VAL A 43 5.65 4.86 2.44
C VAL A 43 6.78 5.36 3.33
N THR A 44 7.64 4.45 3.75
CA THR A 44 8.74 4.74 4.68
C THR A 44 10.10 4.46 4.04
N PRO A 45 11.21 4.98 4.61
CA PRO A 45 12.56 4.60 4.16
C PRO A 45 12.86 3.10 4.28
N ARG A 46 12.10 2.34 5.10
CA ARG A 46 12.26 0.89 5.26
C ARG A 46 11.45 0.09 4.24
N GLY A 47 10.56 0.73 3.49
CA GLY A 47 9.60 0.10 2.60
C GLY A 47 8.16 0.48 2.91
N LEU A 48 7.22 -0.29 2.38
CA LEU A 48 5.79 -0.08 2.52
C LEU A 48 5.27 -0.75 3.80
N VAL A 49 4.74 0.02 4.73
CA VAL A 49 4.26 -0.48 6.03
C VAL A 49 2.72 -0.50 6.04
N THR A 50 2.12 -1.65 6.29
CA THR A 50 0.67 -1.78 6.45
C THR A 50 0.25 -1.31 7.85
N SER A 51 -0.30 -0.10 7.89
CA SER A 51 -0.73 0.53 9.15
C SER A 51 -2.10 0.04 9.60
N ARG A 52 -3.02 -0.21 8.65
CA ARG A 52 -4.32 -0.84 8.91
C ARG A 52 -4.75 -1.66 7.69
N SER A 53 -5.48 -2.73 7.91
CA SER A 53 -6.25 -3.44 6.88
C SER A 53 -7.73 -3.41 7.23
N VAL A 54 -8.59 -3.68 6.25
CA VAL A 54 -10.03 -3.87 6.50
C VAL A 54 -10.27 -5.07 7.43
N ALA A 55 -11.37 -5.02 8.17
CA ALA A 55 -11.75 -6.10 9.06
C ALA A 55 -11.95 -7.41 8.28
N GLY A 56 -11.42 -8.51 8.83
CA GLY A 56 -11.50 -9.84 8.21
C GLY A 56 -10.40 -10.14 7.18
N LEU A 57 -9.60 -9.16 6.76
CA LEU A 57 -8.47 -9.37 5.86
C LEU A 57 -7.18 -9.64 6.65
N SER A 58 -6.64 -10.85 6.53
CA SER A 58 -5.35 -11.20 7.14
C SER A 58 -4.19 -10.50 6.45
N PHE A 59 -3.07 -10.33 7.16
CA PHE A 59 -1.86 -9.75 6.58
C PHE A 59 -1.32 -10.60 5.43
N ASP A 60 -1.30 -11.92 5.59
CA ASP A 60 -0.82 -12.85 4.55
C ASP A 60 -1.67 -12.75 3.28
N GLU A 61 -2.98 -12.61 3.43
CA GLU A 61 -3.87 -12.41 2.30
C GLU A 61 -3.64 -11.07 1.60
N LEU A 62 -3.51 -9.97 2.36
CA LEU A 62 -3.13 -8.67 1.82
C LEU A 62 -1.78 -8.74 1.09
N GLN A 63 -0.80 -9.48 1.64
CA GLN A 63 0.50 -9.68 1.03
C GLN A 63 0.39 -10.42 -0.31
N ARG A 64 -0.48 -11.44 -0.43
CA ARG A 64 -0.73 -12.14 -1.72
C ARG A 64 -1.38 -11.23 -2.76
N LEU A 65 -2.23 -10.31 -2.33
CA LEU A 65 -2.90 -9.33 -3.21
C LEU A 65 -1.99 -8.15 -3.58
N SER A 66 -0.79 -8.07 -3.03
CA SER A 66 0.15 -6.97 -3.24
C SER A 66 1.30 -7.41 -4.12
N GLY A 67 1.61 -6.62 -5.14
CA GLY A 67 2.68 -6.88 -6.10
C GLY A 67 4.08 -6.62 -5.56
N VAL A 68 4.20 -6.27 -4.28
CA VAL A 68 5.46 -5.97 -3.59
C VAL A 68 5.39 -6.44 -2.13
N PRO A 69 6.56 -6.69 -1.49
CA PRO A 69 6.61 -6.96 -0.06
C PRO A 69 6.03 -5.79 0.75
N LEU A 70 5.12 -6.13 1.66
CA LEU A 70 4.62 -5.24 2.69
C LEU A 70 5.28 -5.59 4.01
N LEU A 71 5.44 -4.59 4.85
CA LEU A 71 5.90 -4.75 6.22
C LEU A 71 4.69 -4.64 7.15
N PRO A 72 4.52 -5.57 8.11
CA PRO A 72 3.49 -5.39 9.13
C PRO A 72 3.83 -4.15 9.95
N SER A 73 2.81 -3.43 10.42
CA SER A 73 3.04 -2.41 11.44
C SER A 73 3.56 -3.10 12.70
N GLY A 74 4.80 -2.79 13.08
CA GLY A 74 5.26 -3.04 14.44
C GLY A 74 4.38 -2.20 15.37
N ALA A 75 3.75 -2.83 16.36
CA ALA A 75 2.73 -2.18 17.19
C ALA A 75 3.18 -0.84 17.82
N ARG A 76 2.76 0.30 17.21
CA ARG A 76 2.20 1.56 17.79
C ARG A 76 2.19 2.67 16.72
N ALA A 77 1.32 3.68 16.70
CA ALA A 77 0.35 4.16 17.69
C ALA A 77 -0.89 4.76 17.00
N ALA A 78 -2.05 4.58 17.63
CA ALA A 78 -3.17 5.49 17.49
C ALA A 78 -2.69 6.91 17.82
N ALA A 79 -2.98 7.84 16.92
CA ALA A 79 -3.11 9.25 17.23
C ALA A 79 -4.57 9.51 17.59
#